data_AF-A0A7C8BP79-F1
#
_entry.id   AF-A0A7C8BP79-F1
#
_cell.length_a   1.000
_cell.length_b   1.000
_cell.length_c   1.000
_cell.angle_alpha   90.00
_cell.angle_beta   90.00
_cell.angle_gamma   90.00
#
_symmetry.space_group_name_H-M   'P 1'
#
loop_
_entity.id
_entity.type
_entity.pdbx_description
1 polymer ?
#
loop_
_entity_poly.entity_id
_entity_poly.type
_entity_poly.pdbx_seq_one_letter_code
_entity_poly.pdbx_strand_id
1 'polypeptide(L)'
;MALTPDDVLNKRFTTTKFRDGYEQDEVDDFLDEVVVEFRRLTEENEELKAKVAAGGDSSELQGKLDKAEAEVARLQKALASRPAQTAARPAASTAQPAGPQNESDQATSLLQLARKLHDEHVREGEQTKEKLISEAQGEARRILSEVQERKTRELNDLSARKTRLEGDIKELETFERQYRSSLKSWINGQLKDLENSGSLADSTTKSVHGTARK
;
A
#
# COMPACT_ATOMS: atom_id res chain seq x y z
N MET A 1 5.51 -14.07 -10.41
CA MET A 1 6.46 -15.10 -9.95
C MET A 1 7.84 -14.50 -10.13
N ALA A 2 8.38 -13.90 -9.07
CA ALA A 2 9.66 -13.18 -9.14
C ALA A 2 10.77 -14.12 -8.66
N LEU A 3 11.91 -14.08 -9.36
CA LEU A 3 13.13 -14.76 -8.92
C LEU A 3 13.52 -14.23 -7.54
N THR A 4 13.90 -15.13 -6.64
CA THR A 4 14.47 -14.77 -5.33
C THR A 4 16.00 -14.79 -5.40
N PRO A 5 16.71 -14.05 -4.53
CA PRO A 5 18.18 -14.13 -4.47
C PRO A 5 18.68 -15.57 -4.28
N ASP A 6 17.92 -16.39 -3.55
CA ASP A 6 18.25 -17.80 -3.32
C ASP A 6 18.01 -18.68 -4.56
N ASP A 7 17.14 -18.26 -5.49
CA ASP A 7 16.95 -18.96 -6.77
C ASP A 7 18.16 -18.79 -7.71
N VAL A 8 18.88 -17.66 -7.59
CA VAL A 8 20.09 -17.38 -8.36
C VAL A 8 21.25 -18.25 -7.84
N LEU A 9 21.40 -18.34 -6.51
CA LEU A 9 22.41 -19.20 -5.86
C LEU A 9 22.21 -20.69 -6.16
N ASN A 10 20.95 -21.14 -6.27
CA ASN A 10 20.63 -22.54 -6.55
C ASN A 10 20.59 -22.87 -8.05
N LYS A 11 20.84 -21.89 -8.93
CA LYS A 11 20.73 -22.08 -10.38
C LYS A 11 21.90 -22.91 -10.90
N ARG A 12 21.58 -24.07 -11.50
CA ARG A 12 22.56 -24.91 -12.19
C ARG A 12 22.45 -24.73 -13.69
N PHE A 13 23.56 -24.37 -14.32
CA PHE A 13 23.68 -24.27 -15.78
C PHE A 13 24.17 -25.60 -16.38
N THR A 14 23.71 -25.91 -17.59
CA THR A 14 24.17 -27.10 -18.32
C THR A 14 25.48 -26.82 -19.02
N THR A 15 26.53 -27.60 -18.71
CA THR A 15 27.81 -27.56 -19.46
C THR A 15 27.62 -27.98 -20.91
N THR A 16 28.05 -27.14 -21.84
CA THR A 16 28.14 -27.46 -23.28
C THR A 16 29.56 -27.90 -23.62
N LYS A 17 29.71 -29.08 -24.22
CA LYS A 17 31.02 -29.66 -24.60
C LYS A 17 31.41 -29.43 -26.07
N PHE A 18 30.48 -28.97 -26.90
CA PHE A 18 30.63 -28.87 -28.36
C PHE A 18 30.42 -27.45 -28.90
N ARG A 19 30.17 -26.48 -28.02
CA ARG A 19 30.04 -25.06 -28.34
C ARG A 19 30.81 -24.25 -27.31
N ASP A 20 31.37 -23.13 -27.75
CA ASP A 20 31.97 -22.14 -26.87
C ASP A 20 30.94 -21.71 -25.82
N GLY A 21 31.24 -21.99 -24.56
CA GLY A 21 30.42 -21.62 -23.41
C GLY A 21 31.08 -20.48 -22.64
N TYR A 22 30.34 -19.90 -21.71
CA TYR A 22 30.93 -18.98 -20.73
C TYR A 22 31.84 -19.74 -19.77
N GLU A 23 32.92 -19.10 -19.33
CA GLU A 23 33.80 -19.66 -18.31
C GLU A 23 33.04 -19.76 -16.99
N GLN A 24 33.16 -20.91 -16.32
CA GLN A 24 32.36 -21.18 -15.14
C GLN A 24 32.70 -20.21 -14.00
N ASP A 25 33.99 -19.94 -13.78
CA ASP A 25 34.45 -19.06 -12.71
C ASP A 25 34.00 -17.60 -12.94
N GLU A 26 34.03 -17.10 -14.19
CA GLU A 26 33.55 -15.76 -14.54
C GLU A 26 32.03 -15.63 -14.35
N VAL A 27 31.28 -16.70 -14.65
CA VAL A 27 29.83 -16.74 -14.40
C VAL A 27 29.54 -16.78 -12.91
N ASP A 28 30.28 -17.58 -12.13
CA ASP A 28 30.10 -17.70 -10.68
C ASP A 28 30.42 -16.36 -9.98
N ASP A 29 31.52 -15.68 -10.35
CA ASP A 29 31.88 -14.34 -9.85
C ASP A 29 30.81 -13.29 -10.16
N PHE A 30 30.26 -13.30 -11.38
CA PHE A 30 29.18 -12.39 -11.78
C PHE A 30 27.88 -12.67 -11.03
N LEU A 31 27.54 -13.94 -10.80
CA LEU A 31 26.34 -14.31 -10.05
C LEU A 31 26.44 -13.91 -8.58
N ASP A 32 27.63 -13.95 -7.97
CA ASP A 32 27.87 -13.43 -6.64
C ASP A 32 27.60 -11.92 -6.55
N GLU A 33 28.07 -11.13 -7.52
CA GLU A 33 27.78 -9.69 -7.61
C GLU A 33 26.26 -9.44 -7.79
N VAL A 34 25.61 -10.21 -8.66
CA VAL A 34 24.17 -10.11 -8.90
C VAL A 34 23.38 -10.43 -7.63
N VAL A 35 23.76 -11.43 -6.84
CA VAL A 35 23.06 -11.79 -5.60
C VAL A 35 23.18 -10.68 -4.56
N VAL A 36 24.35 -10.04 -4.44
CA VAL A 36 24.58 -8.91 -3.52
C VAL A 36 23.68 -7.73 -3.90
N GLU A 37 23.69 -7.32 -5.17
CA GLU A 37 22.84 -6.22 -5.64
C GLU A 37 21.36 -6.56 -5.59
N PHE A 38 20.98 -7.82 -5.85
CA PHE A 38 19.59 -8.24 -5.80
C PHE A 38 19.03 -8.28 -4.37
N ARG A 39 19.85 -8.64 -3.37
CA ARG A 39 19.50 -8.49 -1.95
C ARG A 39 19.35 -7.02 -1.58
N ARG A 40 20.31 -6.17 -1.97
CA ARG A 40 20.26 -4.71 -1.75
C ARG A 40 18.98 -4.09 -2.34
N LEU A 41 18.66 -4.43 -3.58
CA LEU A 41 17.45 -3.95 -4.27
C LEU A 41 16.16 -4.50 -3.66
N THR A 42 16.19 -5.71 -3.12
CA THR A 42 15.02 -6.30 -2.44
C THR A 42 14.78 -5.58 -1.12
N GLU A 43 15.81 -5.37 -0.31
CA GLU A 43 15.74 -4.60 0.94
C GLU A 43 15.32 -3.15 0.69
N GLU A 44 15.89 -2.49 -0.32
CA GLU A 44 15.52 -1.13 -0.72
C GLU A 44 14.05 -1.07 -1.20
N ASN A 45 13.58 -2.07 -1.96
CA ASN A 45 12.17 -2.15 -2.35
C ASN A 45 11.24 -2.40 -1.17
N GLU A 46 11.62 -3.23 -0.20
CA GLU A 46 10.84 -3.44 1.01
C GLU A 46 10.81 -2.19 1.88
N GLU A 47 11.93 -1.47 2.00
CA GLU A 47 12.01 -0.20 2.71
C GLU A 47 11.17 0.89 2.02
N LEU A 48 11.22 0.99 0.69
CA LEU A 48 10.40 1.91 -0.10
C LEU A 48 8.92 1.57 0.00
N LYS A 49 8.56 0.28 -0.08
CA LYS A 49 7.17 -0.17 0.12
C LYS A 49 6.70 0.09 1.55
N ALA A 50 7.56 -0.10 2.56
CA ALA A 50 7.25 0.20 3.95
C ALA A 50 7.07 1.71 4.16
N LYS A 51 7.89 2.56 3.52
CA LYS A 51 7.74 4.03 3.54
C LYS A 51 6.44 4.49 2.88
N VAL A 52 6.07 3.89 1.75
CA VAL A 52 4.79 4.16 1.06
C VAL A 52 3.60 3.66 1.89
N ALA A 53 3.71 2.49 2.53
CA ALA A 53 2.67 1.93 3.39
C ALA A 53 2.52 2.67 4.72
N ALA A 54 3.61 3.22 5.27
CA ALA A 54 3.62 3.99 6.52
C ALA A 54 3.11 5.43 6.37
N GLY A 55 2.63 5.82 5.18
CA GLY A 55 1.95 7.10 4.97
C GLY A 55 2.88 8.30 4.79
N GLY A 56 4.16 8.08 4.46
CA GLY A 56 5.09 9.14 4.08
C GLY A 56 4.83 9.61 2.65
N ASP A 57 4.37 10.84 2.51
CA ASP A 57 4.69 11.69 1.37
C ASP A 57 4.07 11.36 0.01
N SER A 58 2.80 10.93 -0.06
CA SER A 58 2.07 11.01 -1.35
C SER A 58 2.01 12.45 -1.89
N SER A 59 2.17 13.47 -1.04
CA SER A 59 2.22 14.87 -1.44
C SER A 59 3.63 15.36 -1.79
N GLU A 60 4.70 14.86 -1.15
CA GLU A 60 6.08 15.29 -1.48
C GLU A 60 6.68 14.48 -2.62
N LEU A 61 6.30 13.21 -2.78
CA LEU A 61 6.65 12.40 -3.96
C LEU A 61 5.94 12.94 -5.21
N GLN A 62 4.66 13.33 -5.11
CA GLN A 62 3.95 14.01 -6.19
C GLN A 62 4.64 15.35 -6.54
N GLY A 63 5.01 16.15 -5.54
CA GLY A 63 5.74 17.40 -5.77
C GLY A 63 7.16 17.25 -6.32
N LYS A 64 7.82 16.09 -6.10
CA LYS A 64 9.13 15.76 -6.70
C LYS A 64 8.97 15.19 -8.11
N LEU A 65 7.91 14.44 -8.38
CA LEU A 65 7.53 13.97 -9.72
C LEU A 65 7.14 15.13 -10.64
N ASP A 66 6.30 16.06 -10.18
CA ASP A 66 5.90 17.25 -10.95
C ASP A 66 7.12 18.15 -11.27
N LYS A 67 8.09 18.23 -10.35
CA LYS A 67 9.35 18.95 -10.58
C LYS A 67 10.29 18.21 -11.54
N ALA A 68 10.38 16.90 -11.45
CA ALA A 68 11.15 16.08 -12.38
C ALA A 68 10.55 16.12 -13.80
N GLU A 69 9.23 16.11 -13.94
CA GLU A 69 8.53 16.29 -15.21
C GLU A 69 8.76 17.69 -15.80
N ALA A 70 8.78 18.73 -14.96
CA ALA A 70 9.13 20.09 -15.40
C ALA A 70 10.61 20.21 -15.86
N GLU A 71 11.53 19.50 -15.21
CA GLU A 71 12.95 19.43 -15.57
C GLU A 71 13.15 18.68 -16.90
N VAL A 72 12.47 17.54 -17.08
CA VAL A 72 12.51 16.74 -18.32
C VAL A 72 11.89 17.50 -19.50
N ALA A 73 10.78 18.22 -19.28
CA ALA A 73 10.16 19.07 -20.30
C ALA A 73 11.08 20.25 -20.70
N ARG A 74 11.87 20.80 -19.76
CA ARG A 74 12.89 21.82 -20.05
C ARG A 74 14.05 21.25 -20.86
N LEU A 75 14.53 20.05 -20.54
CA LEU A 75 15.61 19.39 -21.27
C LEU A 75 15.17 18.98 -22.69
N GLN A 76 13.92 18.52 -22.87
CA GLN A 76 13.36 18.24 -24.20
C GLN A 76 13.20 19.51 -25.05
N LYS A 77 12.78 20.63 -24.45
CA LYS A 77 12.70 21.92 -25.15
C LYS A 77 14.07 22.48 -25.50
N ALA A 78 15.09 22.24 -24.67
CA ALA A 78 16.48 22.62 -24.95
C ALA A 78 17.12 21.77 -26.07
N LEU A 79 16.76 20.49 -26.16
CA LEU A 79 17.19 19.59 -27.25
C LEU A 79 16.52 19.93 -28.59
N ALA A 80 15.29 20.45 -28.58
CA ALA A 80 14.58 20.91 -29.78
C ALA A 80 15.13 22.24 -30.36
N SER A 81 15.92 23.00 -29.59
CA SER A 81 16.50 24.28 -30.02
C SER A 81 17.99 24.21 -30.39
N ARG A 82 18.59 23.02 -30.41
CA ARG A 82 20.02 22.87 -30.76
C ARG A 82 20.15 22.72 -32.28
N PRO A 83 20.64 23.73 -33.01
CA PRO A 83 20.78 23.65 -34.45
C PRO A 83 21.79 22.54 -34.80
N ALA A 84 21.38 21.69 -35.75
CA ALA A 84 22.19 20.63 -36.32
C ALA A 84 23.50 21.21 -36.87
N GLN A 85 24.62 20.83 -36.25
CA GLN A 85 25.94 20.87 -36.87
C GLN A 85 26.54 19.47 -36.80
N THR A 86 27.23 19.11 -37.87
CA THR A 86 27.76 17.79 -38.28
C THR A 86 26.70 16.93 -38.99
N ALA A 87 26.90 16.45 -40.23
CA ALA A 87 28.14 16.07 -40.88
C ALA A 87 28.11 16.34 -42.40
N ALA A 88 29.18 16.95 -42.90
CA ALA A 88 29.49 17.03 -44.32
C ALA A 88 30.64 16.06 -44.65
N ARG A 89 30.32 15.04 -45.48
CA ARG A 89 31.18 14.24 -46.41
C ARG A 89 32.43 13.51 -45.84
N PRO A 90 32.93 12.42 -46.48
CA PRO A 90 32.86 12.14 -47.92
C PRO A 90 32.48 10.69 -48.32
N ALA A 91 31.78 10.56 -49.45
CA ALA A 91 31.89 9.39 -50.30
C ALA A 91 31.77 9.85 -51.76
N ALA A 92 32.71 9.42 -52.58
CA ALA A 92 32.73 9.60 -54.01
C ALA A 92 32.65 8.23 -54.68
N SER A 93 31.72 8.05 -55.63
CA SER A 93 31.98 7.68 -57.02
C SER A 93 30.89 6.76 -57.63
N THR A 94 30.32 7.26 -58.73
CA THR A 94 29.94 6.57 -59.99
C THR A 94 28.99 5.36 -60.00
N ALA A 95 27.81 5.51 -60.62
CA ALA A 95 27.44 4.83 -61.87
C ALA A 95 26.04 5.27 -62.38
N GLN A 96 25.91 5.34 -63.70
CA GLN A 96 24.78 5.82 -64.51
C GLN A 96 23.92 4.60 -65.03
N PRO A 97 22.91 4.72 -65.92
CA PRO A 97 21.54 4.19 -65.73
C PRO A 97 21.11 3.05 -66.70
N ALA A 98 20.09 2.24 -66.36
CA ALA A 98 19.16 1.53 -67.30
C ALA A 98 18.05 0.75 -66.54
N GLY A 99 16.83 0.65 -67.11
CA GLY A 99 15.53 0.27 -66.47
C GLY A 99 15.33 -1.21 -66.03
N PRO A 100 14.10 -1.67 -65.64
CA PRO A 100 12.78 -1.31 -66.19
C PRO A 100 11.71 -0.85 -65.17
N GLN A 101 10.62 -0.25 -65.67
CA GLN A 101 9.49 0.34 -64.92
C GLN A 101 8.72 -0.62 -63.97
N ASN A 102 9.05 -1.92 -63.92
CA ASN A 102 8.42 -2.89 -63.04
C ASN A 102 8.96 -2.86 -61.60
N GLU A 103 10.20 -2.40 -61.36
CA GLU A 103 10.77 -2.32 -60.00
C GLU A 103 10.15 -1.19 -59.17
N SER A 104 9.74 -0.09 -59.80
CA SER A 104 9.03 1.02 -59.12
C SER A 104 7.64 0.60 -58.64
N ASP A 105 6.95 -0.26 -59.39
CA ASP A 105 5.64 -0.78 -59.01
C ASP A 105 5.78 -1.79 -57.85
N GLN A 106 6.83 -2.62 -57.86
CA GLN A 106 7.15 -3.51 -56.74
C GLN A 106 7.57 -2.75 -55.48
N ALA A 107 8.38 -1.70 -55.60
CA ALA A 107 8.74 -0.84 -54.48
C ALA A 107 7.52 -0.11 -53.89
N THR A 108 6.60 0.34 -54.75
CA THR A 108 5.34 0.98 -54.31
C THR A 108 4.42 -0.03 -53.62
N SER A 109 4.32 -1.26 -54.14
CA SER A 109 3.57 -2.35 -53.51
C SER A 109 4.16 -2.75 -52.15
N LEU A 110 5.49 -2.74 -52.01
CA LEU A 110 6.16 -3.03 -50.73
C LEU A 110 5.89 -1.94 -49.69
N LEU A 111 5.91 -0.66 -50.10
CA LEU A 111 5.56 0.45 -49.21
C LEU A 111 4.10 0.40 -48.75
N GLN A 112 3.18 0.02 -49.63
CA GLN A 112 1.77 -0.17 -49.28
C GLN A 112 1.59 -1.34 -48.30
N LEU A 113 2.32 -2.43 -48.49
CA LEU A 113 2.31 -3.57 -47.56
C LEU A 113 2.90 -3.19 -46.19
N ALA A 114 4.05 -2.50 -46.18
CA ALA A 114 4.68 -2.04 -44.95
C ALA A 114 3.77 -1.07 -44.16
N ARG A 115 3.06 -0.18 -44.87
CA ARG A 115 2.07 0.71 -44.25
C ARG A 115 0.89 -0.05 -43.65
N LYS A 116 0.34 -1.03 -44.37
CA LYS A 116 -0.74 -1.88 -43.84
C LYS A 116 -0.30 -2.66 -42.60
N LEU A 117 0.89 -3.27 -42.65
CA LEU A 117 1.46 -3.99 -41.50
C LEU A 117 1.66 -3.05 -40.29
N HIS A 118 2.14 -1.83 -40.55
CA HIS A 118 2.27 -0.83 -39.50
C HIS A 118 0.93 -0.44 -38.90
N ASP A 119 -0.06 -0.12 -39.74
CA ASP A 119 -1.41 0.24 -39.30
C ASP A 119 -2.06 -0.91 -38.51
N GLU A 120 -1.82 -2.17 -38.89
CA GLU A 120 -2.24 -3.36 -38.14
C GLU A 120 -1.58 -3.44 -36.77
N HIS A 121 -0.26 -3.30 -36.68
CA HIS A 121 0.45 -3.29 -35.40
C HIS A 121 0.06 -2.11 -34.49
N VAL A 122 -0.18 -0.94 -35.06
CA VAL A 122 -0.69 0.22 -34.31
C VAL A 122 -2.06 -0.13 -33.74
N ARG A 123 -2.95 -0.71 -34.54
CA ARG A 123 -4.28 -1.12 -34.09
C ARG A 123 -4.22 -2.21 -33.02
N GLU A 124 -3.31 -3.18 -33.13
CA GLU A 124 -3.07 -4.21 -32.11
C GLU A 124 -2.53 -3.59 -30.81
N GLY A 125 -1.61 -2.63 -30.92
CA GLY A 125 -1.11 -1.85 -29.78
C GLY A 125 -2.21 -1.04 -29.10
N GLU A 126 -3.08 -0.41 -29.88
CA GLU A 126 -4.23 0.32 -29.34
C GLU A 126 -5.22 -0.60 -28.64
N GLN A 127 -5.55 -1.75 -29.23
CA GLN A 127 -6.45 -2.73 -28.62
C GLN A 127 -5.89 -3.34 -27.34
N THR A 128 -4.59 -3.67 -27.31
CA THR A 128 -3.95 -4.21 -26.11
C THR A 128 -3.88 -3.16 -25.01
N LYS A 129 -3.58 -1.90 -25.35
CA LYS A 129 -3.64 -0.77 -24.42
C LYS A 129 -5.04 -0.58 -23.86
N GLU A 130 -6.07 -0.54 -24.70
CA GLU A 130 -7.47 -0.37 -24.28
C GLU A 130 -7.90 -1.49 -23.31
N LYS A 131 -7.55 -2.75 -23.62
CA LYS A 131 -7.81 -3.90 -22.76
C LYS A 131 -7.12 -3.73 -21.41
N LEU A 132 -5.83 -3.44 -21.40
CA LEU A 132 -5.06 -3.28 -20.17
C LEU A 132 -5.59 -2.12 -19.30
N ILE A 133 -5.97 -1.00 -19.92
CA ILE A 133 -6.59 0.13 -19.21
C ILE A 133 -7.94 -0.29 -18.60
N SER A 134 -8.78 -1.00 -19.36
CA SER A 134 -10.09 -1.45 -18.86
C SER A 134 -9.97 -2.44 -17.71
N GLU A 135 -9.01 -3.38 -17.77
CA GLU A 135 -8.70 -4.33 -16.71
C GLU A 135 -8.16 -3.62 -15.46
N ALA A 136 -7.19 -2.72 -15.63
CA ALA A 136 -6.64 -1.92 -14.54
C ALA A 136 -7.70 -1.04 -13.87
N GLN A 137 -8.59 -0.41 -14.67
CA GLN A 137 -9.71 0.35 -14.15
C GLN A 137 -10.74 -0.52 -13.43
N GLY A 138 -10.99 -1.74 -13.91
CA GLY A 138 -11.85 -2.73 -13.25
C GLY A 138 -11.31 -3.13 -11.88
N GLU A 139 -10.03 -3.46 -11.82
CA GLU A 139 -9.36 -3.85 -10.57
C GLU A 139 -9.27 -2.68 -9.59
N ALA A 140 -8.95 -1.47 -10.07
CA ALA A 140 -8.96 -0.27 -9.24
C ALA A 140 -10.34 -0.03 -8.60
N ARG A 141 -11.44 -0.17 -9.37
CA ARG A 141 -12.80 -0.04 -8.83
C ARG A 141 -13.10 -1.12 -7.79
N ARG A 142 -12.67 -2.37 -8.04
CA ARG A 142 -12.82 -3.48 -7.10
C ARG A 142 -12.12 -3.19 -5.77
N ILE A 143 -10.84 -2.80 -5.81
CA ILE A 143 -10.06 -2.46 -4.63
C ILE A 143 -10.68 -1.29 -3.87
N LEU A 144 -11.09 -0.23 -4.58
CA LEU A 144 -11.74 0.93 -3.95
C LEU A 144 -13.04 0.54 -3.26
N SER A 145 -13.87 -0.32 -3.88
CA SER A 145 -15.10 -0.82 -3.25
C SER A 145 -14.82 -1.66 -2.01
N GLU A 146 -13.79 -2.51 -2.05
CA GLU A 146 -13.41 -3.37 -0.91
C GLU A 146 -12.86 -2.54 0.26
N VAL A 147 -12.04 -1.52 -0.03
CA VAL A 147 -11.54 -0.57 0.98
C VAL A 147 -12.67 0.26 1.58
N GLN A 148 -13.61 0.74 0.76
CA GLN A 148 -14.81 1.45 1.24
C GLN A 148 -15.65 0.56 2.16
N GLU A 149 -15.88 -0.69 1.76
CA GLU A 149 -16.61 -1.66 2.60
C GLU A 149 -15.90 -1.95 3.91
N ARG A 150 -14.58 -2.20 3.89
CA ARG A 150 -13.76 -2.41 5.09
C ARG A 150 -13.85 -1.20 6.03
N LYS A 151 -13.66 0.01 5.51
CA LYS A 151 -13.75 1.25 6.27
C LYS A 151 -15.12 1.41 6.94
N THR A 152 -16.20 1.21 6.20
CA THR A 152 -17.55 1.30 6.77
C THR A 152 -17.80 0.22 7.83
N ARG A 153 -17.32 -1.00 7.62
CA ARG A 153 -17.42 -2.09 8.62
C ARG A 153 -16.65 -1.74 9.89
N GLU A 154 -15.42 -1.25 9.79
CA GLU A 154 -14.61 -0.86 10.94
C GLU A 154 -15.23 0.32 11.71
N LEU A 155 -15.77 1.32 11.01
CA LEU A 155 -16.48 2.43 11.65
C LEU A 155 -17.75 1.95 12.37
N ASN A 156 -18.47 0.99 11.80
CA ASN A 156 -19.65 0.41 12.42
C ASN A 156 -19.28 -0.41 13.67
N ASP A 157 -18.21 -1.20 13.63
CA ASP A 157 -17.71 -1.94 14.80
C ASP A 157 -17.21 -0.97 15.89
N LEU A 158 -16.41 0.04 15.52
CA LEU A 158 -15.91 1.04 16.47
C LEU A 158 -17.05 1.83 17.12
N SER A 159 -18.07 2.23 16.34
CA SER A 159 -19.24 2.93 16.87
C SER A 159 -20.09 2.02 17.76
N ALA A 160 -20.28 0.75 17.41
CA ALA A 160 -20.96 -0.23 18.27
C ALA A 160 -20.22 -0.43 19.59
N ARG A 161 -18.90 -0.60 19.57
CA ARG A 161 -18.06 -0.70 20.78
C ARG A 161 -18.14 0.56 21.63
N LYS A 162 -18.10 1.74 21.00
CA LYS A 162 -18.26 3.02 21.70
C LYS A 162 -19.61 3.09 22.41
N THR A 163 -20.71 2.80 21.72
CA THR A 163 -22.06 2.85 22.34
C THR A 163 -22.22 1.83 23.47
N ARG A 164 -21.61 0.64 23.35
CA ARG A 164 -21.57 -0.36 24.41
C ARG A 164 -20.81 0.15 25.64
N LEU A 165 -19.59 0.65 25.45
CA LEU A 165 -18.79 1.21 26.55
C LEU A 165 -19.49 2.41 27.21
N GLU A 166 -20.13 3.28 26.43
CA GLU A 166 -20.95 4.38 26.96
C GLU A 166 -22.15 3.88 27.78
N GLY A 167 -22.75 2.75 27.37
CA GLY A 167 -23.79 2.06 28.13
C GLY A 167 -23.27 1.51 29.45
N ASP A 168 -22.17 0.76 29.40
CA ASP A 168 -21.52 0.14 30.57
C ASP A 168 -21.10 1.22 31.60
N ILE A 169 -20.56 2.36 31.13
CA ILE A 169 -20.21 3.50 31.99
C ILE A 169 -21.45 4.02 32.72
N LYS A 170 -22.56 4.26 32.00
CA LYS A 170 -23.80 4.75 32.61
C LYS A 170 -24.36 3.74 33.62
N GLU A 171 -24.32 2.46 33.30
CA GLU A 171 -24.73 1.40 34.22
C GLU A 171 -23.87 1.43 35.50
N LEU A 172 -22.55 1.52 35.36
CA LEU A 172 -21.63 1.62 36.49
C LEU A 172 -21.87 2.87 37.36
N GLU A 173 -22.13 4.03 36.74
CA GLU A 173 -22.46 5.26 37.47
C GLU A 173 -23.77 5.13 38.25
N THR A 174 -24.80 4.50 37.65
CA THR A 174 -26.07 4.25 38.34
C THR A 174 -25.89 3.23 39.47
N PHE A 175 -25.13 2.16 39.24
CA PHE A 175 -24.80 1.16 40.24
C PHE A 175 -24.03 1.77 41.41
N GLU A 176 -23.03 2.62 41.15
CA GLU A 176 -22.27 3.31 42.19
C GLU A 176 -23.19 4.22 43.03
N ARG A 177 -24.03 5.02 42.37
CA ARG A 177 -24.96 5.92 43.07
C ARG A 177 -25.92 5.12 43.96
N GLN A 178 -26.49 4.05 43.42
CA GLN A 178 -27.40 3.17 44.14
C GLN A 178 -26.69 2.46 45.29
N TYR A 179 -25.48 1.93 45.07
CA TYR A 179 -24.66 1.26 46.08
C TYR A 179 -24.30 2.21 47.23
N ARG A 180 -23.83 3.42 46.92
CA ARG A 180 -23.56 4.47 47.93
C ARG A 180 -24.79 4.81 48.75
N SER A 181 -25.95 4.98 48.10
CA SER A 181 -27.21 5.27 48.80
C SER A 181 -27.67 4.10 49.69
N SER A 182 -27.54 2.87 49.20
CA SER A 182 -27.90 1.64 49.92
C SER A 182 -27.00 1.43 51.12
N LEU A 183 -25.69 1.62 50.95
CA LEU A 183 -24.71 1.54 52.05
C LEU A 183 -24.98 2.62 53.10
N LYS A 184 -25.24 3.86 52.69
CA LYS A 184 -25.61 4.94 53.62
C LYS A 184 -26.89 4.62 54.38
N SER A 185 -27.91 4.08 53.72
CA SER A 185 -29.16 3.66 54.37
C SER A 185 -28.92 2.53 55.36
N TRP A 186 -28.10 1.54 54.99
CA TRP A 186 -27.76 0.41 55.84
C TRP A 186 -27.00 0.85 57.10
N ILE A 187 -25.98 1.69 56.96
CA ILE A 187 -25.21 2.22 58.11
C ILE A 187 -26.11 3.03 59.04
N ASN A 188 -26.96 3.92 58.52
CA ASN A 188 -27.88 4.69 59.35
C ASN A 188 -28.93 3.80 60.04
N GLY A 189 -29.39 2.73 59.38
CA GLY A 189 -30.27 1.74 59.98
C GLY A 189 -29.60 1.03 61.16
N GLN A 190 -28.38 0.51 60.97
CA GLN A 190 -27.61 -0.14 62.03
C GLN A 190 -27.32 0.81 63.21
N LEU A 191 -27.03 2.09 62.94
CA LEU A 191 -26.82 3.09 63.99
C LEU A 191 -28.11 3.33 64.80
N LYS A 192 -29.26 3.43 64.13
CA LYS A 192 -30.56 3.63 64.77
C LYS A 192 -30.98 2.42 65.61
N ASP A 193 -30.69 1.20 65.12
CA ASP A 193 -30.94 -0.02 65.89
C ASP A 193 -30.06 -0.09 67.14
N LEU A 194 -28.79 0.31 67.05
CA LEU A 194 -27.89 0.42 68.20
C LEU A 194 -28.39 1.46 69.22
N GLU A 195 -28.81 2.63 68.76
CA GLU A 195 -29.35 3.69 69.63
C GLU A 195 -30.65 3.24 70.34
N ASN A 196 -31.55 2.58 69.61
CA ASN A 196 -32.76 2.00 70.19
C ASN A 196 -32.43 0.89 71.19
N SER A 197 -31.48 -0.01 70.87
CA SER A 197 -31.06 -1.08 71.78
C SER A 197 -30.41 -0.53 73.06
N GLY A 198 -29.62 0.54 72.96
CA GLY A 198 -29.05 1.24 74.11
C GLY A 198 -30.11 1.96 74.95
N SER A 199 -31.10 2.59 74.31
CA SER A 199 -32.24 3.23 75.01
C SER A 199 -33.13 2.21 75.73
N LEU A 200 -33.38 1.05 75.12
CA LEU A 200 -34.09 -0.07 75.74
C LEU A 200 -33.33 -0.61 76.96
N ALA A 201 -32.00 -0.67 76.89
CA ALA A 201 -31.18 -1.04 78.04
C ALA A 201 -31.25 0.01 79.18
N ASP A 202 -31.14 1.31 78.88
CA ASP A 202 -31.16 2.40 79.86
C ASP A 202 -32.55 2.62 80.51
N SER A 203 -33.64 2.41 79.74
CA SER A 203 -35.00 2.46 80.29
C SER A 203 -35.29 1.29 81.24
N THR A 204 -34.75 0.11 80.96
CA THR A 204 -34.89 -1.07 81.82
C THR A 204 -34.18 -0.86 83.16
N THR A 205 -32.95 -0.34 83.17
CA THR A 205 -32.21 -0.06 84.41
C THR A 205 -32.89 1.03 85.26
N LYS A 206 -33.42 2.08 84.62
CA LYS A 206 -34.16 3.15 85.30
C LYS A 206 -35.48 2.68 85.90
N SER A 207 -36.20 1.77 85.23
CA SER A 207 -37.42 1.17 85.77
C SER A 207 -37.14 0.29 86.99
N VAL A 208 -36.07 -0.51 86.97
CA VAL A 208 -35.68 -1.39 88.10
C VAL A 208 -35.30 -0.55 89.35
N HIS A 209 -34.66 0.60 89.16
CA HIS A 209 -34.32 1.51 90.26
C HIS A 209 -35.52 2.32 90.80
N GLY A 210 -36.55 2.57 89.98
CA GLY A 210 -37.75 3.32 90.39
C GLY A 210 -38.72 2.52 91.28
N THR A 211 -38.74 1.19 91.15
CA THR A 211 -39.63 0.30 91.94
C THR A 211 -39.14 -0.03 93.35
N ALA A 212 -37.95 0.40 93.76
CA ALA A 212 -37.39 0.13 95.09
C ALA A 212 -37.60 1.26 96.12
N ARG A 213 -38.42 2.29 95.80
CA ARG A 213 -38.65 3.44 96.67
C ARG A 213 -40.15 3.62 96.96
N LYS A 214 -40.71 2.77 97.81
CA LYS A 214 -41.98 3.00 98.50
C LYS A 214 -41.98 2.32 99.85
#